data_AF-A0A2M6WAP6-F1
#
_entry.id   AF-A0A2M6WAP6-F1
#
_cell.length_a   1.000
_cell.length_b   1.000
_cell.length_c   1.000
_cell.angle_alpha   90.00
_cell.angle_beta   90.00
_cell.angle_gamma   90.00
#
_symmetry.space_group_name_H-M   'P 1'
#
loop_
_entity.id
_entity.type
_entity.pdbx_description
1 polymer ?
#
loop_
_entity_poly.entity_id
_entity_poly.type
_entity_poly.pdbx_seq_one_letter_code
_entity_poly.pdbx_strand_id
1 'polypeptide(L)'
;MKARETQWFIEPDAKSNEAVARMLSENCLQYENCQTELMDDNGLPHRVWQVPDYKTVSLLLSAQKQFGFKFKIFNRQNSRGLIRKWLFADKKKKKHKKVVF
;
A
#
# COMPACT_ATOMS: atom_id res chain seq x y z
N MET A 1 15.07 -6.32 -22.39
CA MET A 1 14.56 -6.78 -21.07
C MET A 1 13.21 -6.10 -20.84
N LYS A 2 12.10 -6.84 -20.73
CA LYS A 2 10.81 -6.23 -20.36
C LYS A 2 10.92 -5.71 -18.92
N ALA A 3 10.64 -4.44 -18.69
CA ALA A 3 10.59 -3.87 -17.35
C ALA A 3 9.57 -4.68 -16.53
N ARG A 4 9.96 -5.11 -15.33
CA ARG A 4 9.05 -5.84 -14.44
C ARG A 4 7.99 -4.87 -13.97
N GLU A 5 6.77 -5.02 -14.48
CA GLU A 5 5.63 -4.24 -14.03
C GLU A 5 5.34 -4.59 -12.56
N THR A 6 5.38 -3.57 -11.70
CA THR A 6 5.07 -3.71 -10.28
C THR A 6 3.66 -3.21 -10.07
N GLN A 7 2.78 -4.12 -9.66
CA GLN A 7 1.41 -3.77 -9.28
C GLN A 7 1.37 -3.42 -7.80
N TRP A 8 0.57 -2.42 -7.47
CA TRP A 8 0.45 -1.89 -6.12
C TRP A 8 -0.96 -2.09 -5.61
N PHE A 9 -1.07 -2.44 -4.33
CA PHE A 9 -2.33 -2.75 -3.68
C PHE A 9 -2.40 -2.13 -2.30
N ILE A 10 -3.60 -1.75 -1.85
CA ILE A 10 -3.81 -1.08 -0.57
C ILE A 10 -4.98 -1.70 0.18
N GLU A 11 -4.75 -2.00 1.46
CA GLU A 11 -5.77 -2.48 2.40
C GLU A 11 -5.99 -1.42 3.49
N PRO A 12 -7.06 -0.60 3.40
CA PRO A 12 -7.40 0.33 4.47
C PRO A 12 -7.96 -0.38 5.69
N ASP A 13 -7.80 0.22 6.87
CA ASP A 13 -8.54 -0.22 8.06
C ASP A 13 -10.03 0.17 7.99
N ALA A 14 -10.86 -0.41 8.85
CA ALA A 14 -12.30 -0.18 8.82
C ALA A 14 -12.70 1.30 8.95
N LYS A 15 -11.89 2.11 9.65
CA LYS A 15 -12.15 3.53 9.87
C LYS A 15 -11.68 4.42 8.70
N SER A 16 -10.64 3.99 7.99
CA SER A 16 -10.05 4.72 6.87
C SER A 16 -10.61 4.26 5.52
N ASN A 17 -11.42 3.19 5.50
CA ASN A 17 -11.95 2.61 4.26
C ASN A 17 -12.72 3.63 3.43
N GLU A 18 -13.64 4.38 4.04
CA GLU A 18 -14.44 5.40 3.34
C GLU A 18 -13.58 6.53 2.79
N ALA A 19 -12.63 7.03 3.60
CA ALA A 19 -11.73 8.10 3.19
C ALA A 19 -10.79 7.66 2.06
N VAL A 20 -10.25 6.45 2.12
CA VAL A 20 -9.41 5.89 1.07
C VAL A 20 -10.22 5.64 -0.20
N ALA A 21 -11.43 5.09 -0.09
CA ALA A 21 -12.32 4.89 -1.23
C ALA A 21 -12.65 6.22 -1.92
N ARG A 22 -12.96 7.26 -1.14
CA ARG A 22 -13.23 8.61 -1.66
C ARG A 22 -12.00 9.23 -2.33
N MET A 23 -10.82 9.13 -1.73
CA MET A 23 -9.59 9.62 -2.36
C MET A 23 -9.28 8.88 -3.66
N LEU A 24 -9.49 7.57 -3.70
CA LEU A 24 -9.31 6.78 -4.90
C LEU A 24 -10.33 7.16 -5.97
N SER A 25 -11.59 7.40 -5.63
CA SER A 25 -12.60 7.83 -6.61
C SER A 25 -12.32 9.24 -7.16
N GLU A 26 -11.83 10.14 -6.33
CA GLU A 26 -11.52 11.53 -6.71
C GLU A 26 -10.24 11.64 -7.56
N ASN A 27 -9.21 10.82 -7.28
CA ASN A 27 -7.90 10.92 -7.92
C ASN A 27 -7.63 9.85 -8.99
N CYS A 28 -8.33 8.72 -8.95
CA CYS A 28 -8.24 7.67 -9.96
C CYS A 28 -9.56 7.63 -10.74
N LEU A 29 -9.60 8.38 -11.84
CA LEU A 29 -10.64 8.30 -12.85
C LEU A 29 -10.83 6.82 -13.27
N GLN A 30 -12.03 6.28 -13.03
CA GLN A 30 -12.56 5.03 -13.61
C GLN A 30 -12.13 3.66 -13.04
N TYR A 31 -11.66 3.55 -11.79
CA TYR A 31 -11.62 2.22 -11.16
C TYR A 31 -12.94 1.91 -10.46
N GLU A 32 -13.94 1.51 -11.25
CA GLU A 32 -15.18 0.90 -10.77
C GLU A 32 -14.83 -0.26 -9.83
N ASN A 33 -15.06 -0.11 -8.53
CA ASN A 33 -15.13 -1.21 -7.54
C ASN A 33 -14.08 -2.34 -7.64
N CYS A 34 -12.81 -2.03 -7.91
CA CYS A 34 -11.77 -3.07 -7.99
C CYS A 34 -11.21 -3.46 -6.60
N GLN A 35 -12.09 -3.64 -5.61
CA GLN A 35 -11.71 -4.42 -4.44
C GLN A 35 -11.54 -5.86 -4.87
N THR A 36 -10.34 -6.38 -4.72
CA THR A 36 -10.02 -7.77 -5.06
C THR A 36 -9.51 -8.47 -3.81
N GLU A 37 -9.84 -9.76 -3.68
CA GLU A 37 -9.29 -10.60 -2.63
C GLU A 37 -8.04 -11.29 -3.17
N LEU A 38 -6.89 -11.00 -2.56
CA LEU A 38 -5.59 -11.58 -2.93
C LEU A 38 -4.95 -12.23 -1.72
N MET A 39 -4.23 -13.34 -1.95
CA MET A 39 -3.46 -14.00 -0.91
C MET A 39 -2.06 -13.39 -0.79
N ASP A 40 -1.59 -13.23 0.44
CA ASP A 40 -0.21 -12.87 0.73
C ASP A 40 0.73 -14.10 0.71
N ASP A 41 2.02 -13.87 0.96
CA ASP A 41 3.04 -14.91 1.07
C ASP A 41 2.90 -15.83 2.29
N ASN A 42 2.03 -15.50 3.24
CA ASN A 42 1.69 -16.31 4.40
C ASN A 42 0.40 -17.12 4.21
N GLY A 43 -0.25 -17.02 3.04
CA GLY A 43 -1.52 -17.66 2.74
C GLY A 43 -2.73 -16.97 3.35
N LEU A 44 -2.59 -15.71 3.79
CA LEU A 44 -3.68 -14.92 4.35
C LEU A 44 -4.42 -14.15 3.24
N PRO A 45 -5.76 -14.20 3.20
CA PRO A 45 -6.55 -13.42 2.26
C PRO A 45 -6.61 -11.95 2.69
N HIS A 46 -6.48 -11.05 1.72
CA HIS A 46 -6.56 -9.60 1.91
C HIS A 46 -7.52 -8.97 0.92
N ARG A 47 -8.40 -8.11 1.43
CA ARG A 47 -9.28 -7.28 0.58
C ARG A 47 -8.56 -5.99 0.26
N VAL A 48 -8.08 -5.89 -0.97
CA VAL A 48 -7.21 -4.81 -1.41
C VAL A 48 -7.78 -4.05 -2.58
N TRP A 49 -7.46 -2.76 -2.63
CA TRP A 49 -7.67 -1.89 -3.77
C TRP A 49 -6.41 -1.90 -4.63
N GLN A 50 -6.55 -2.19 -5.93
CA GLN A 50 -5.45 -1.99 -6.86
C GLN A 50 -5.26 -0.49 -7.13
N VAL A 51 -4.01 -0.03 -7.12
CA VAL A 51 -3.67 1.35 -7.50
C VAL A 51 -2.78 1.35 -8.75
N PRO A 52 -2.94 2.34 -9.65
CA PRO A 52 -2.34 2.30 -10.98
C PRO A 52 -0.83 2.46 -10.94
N ASP A 53 -0.29 3.28 -10.04
CA ASP A 53 1.13 3.56 -9.99
C ASP A 53 1.64 3.89 -8.59
N TYR A 54 2.97 4.05 -8.51
CA TYR A 54 3.68 4.42 -7.29
C TYR A 54 3.41 5.88 -6.84
N LYS A 55 2.97 6.76 -7.75
CA LYS A 55 2.63 8.15 -7.41
C LYS A 55 1.35 8.18 -6.58
N THR A 56 0.35 7.36 -6.91
CA THR A 56 -0.85 7.18 -6.08
C THR A 56 -0.49 6.65 -4.70
N VAL A 57 0.42 5.66 -4.61
CA VAL A 57 0.92 5.17 -3.31
C VAL A 57 1.57 6.29 -2.50
N SER A 58 2.39 7.12 -3.16
CA SER A 58 3.07 8.26 -2.51
C SER A 58 2.08 9.32 -2.04
N LEU A 59 1.03 9.61 -2.81
CA LEU A 59 -0.05 10.52 -2.43
C LEU A 59 -0.78 10.01 -1.18
N LEU A 60 -1.11 8.71 -1.16
CA LEU A 60 -1.80 8.09 -0.03
C LEU A 60 -0.92 8.07 1.22
N LEU A 61 0.38 7.84 1.09
CA LEU A 61 1.34 7.95 2.20
C LEU A 61 1.38 9.38 2.78
N SER A 62 1.34 10.40 1.93
CA SER A 62 1.25 11.79 2.37
C SER A 62 -0.07 12.05 3.10
N ALA A 63 -1.20 11.55 2.57
CA ALA A 63 -2.51 11.65 3.20
C ALA A 63 -2.56 10.92 4.56
N GLN A 64 -1.92 9.76 4.69
CA GLN A 64 -1.76 9.06 5.98
C GLN A 64 -1.05 9.93 7.02
N LYS A 65 -0.02 10.68 6.63
CA LYS A 65 0.68 11.59 7.56
C LYS A 65 -0.15 12.81 7.92
N GLN A 66 -0.90 13.36 6.97
CA GLN A 66 -1.66 14.58 7.16
C GLN A 66 -2.98 14.35 7.92
N PHE A 67 -3.68 13.26 7.61
CA PHE A 67 -5.03 13.00 8.12
C PHE A 67 -5.09 11.80 9.08
N GLY A 68 -3.99 11.08 9.28
CA GLY A 68 -3.92 9.96 10.24
C GLY A 68 -4.51 8.65 9.74
N PHE A 69 -4.77 8.51 8.44
CA PHE A 69 -5.33 7.29 7.86
C PHE A 69 -4.39 6.08 8.02
N LYS A 70 -4.96 4.92 8.30
CA LYS A 70 -4.21 3.66 8.43
C LYS A 70 -4.58 2.73 7.30
N PHE A 71 -3.56 2.30 6.57
CA PHE A 71 -3.68 1.29 5.54
C PHE A 71 -2.38 0.51 5.43
N LYS A 72 -2.46 -0.72 4.93
CA LYS A 72 -1.30 -1.54 4.54
C LYS A 72 -1.10 -1.39 3.04
N ILE A 73 0.15 -1.39 2.62
CA ILE A 73 0.53 -1.38 1.22
C ILE A 73 1.09 -2.75 0.90
N PHE A 74 0.70 -3.29 -0.24
CA PHE A 74 1.24 -4.50 -0.80
C PHE A 74 1.72 -4.25 -2.22
N ASN A 75 2.65 -5.08 -2.68
CA ASN A 75 3.08 -5.09 -4.06
C ASN A 75 3.08 -6.51 -4.63
N ARG A 76 3.03 -6.60 -5.95
CA ARG A 76 3.24 -7.83 -6.69
C ARG A 76 4.17 -7.55 -7.85
N GLN A 77 5.21 -8.36 -7.98
CA GLN A 77 6.06 -8.36 -9.15
C GLN A 77 5.48 -9.33 -10.17
N ASN A 78 5.23 -8.85 -11.38
CA ASN A 78 4.51 -9.55 -12.45
C ASN A 78 2.97 -9.61 -12.25
N SER A 79 2.24 -9.94 -13.31
CA SER A 79 0.78 -9.93 -13.36
C SER A 79 0.09 -11.09 -12.63
N ARG A 80 0.84 -12.04 -12.06
CA ARG A 80 0.30 -13.22 -11.36
C ARG A 80 1.08 -13.48 -10.06
N GLY A 81 0.40 -14.06 -9.08
CA GLY A 81 1.00 -14.54 -7.83
C GLY A 81 0.52 -13.80 -6.57
N LEU A 82 1.16 -14.17 -5.47
CA LEU A 82 0.89 -13.66 -4.12
C LEU A 82 1.33 -12.20 -4.00
N ILE A 83 0.58 -11.42 -3.23
CA ILE A 83 0.98 -10.08 -2.85
C ILE A 83 1.96 -10.13 -1.69
N ARG A 84 2.86 -9.15 -1.60
CA ARG A 84 3.80 -9.03 -0.48
C ARG A 84 3.60 -7.72 0.20
N LYS A 85 3.56 -7.74 1.53
CA LYS A 85 3.48 -6.51 2.31
C LYS A 85 4.70 -5.64 2.01
N TRP A 86 4.44 -4.45 1.52
CA TRP A 86 5.48 -3.50 1.23
C TRP A 86 5.81 -2.71 2.51
N LEU A 87 6.92 -3.11 3.11
CA LEU A 87 7.49 -2.48 4.29
C LEU A 87 8.32 -1.28 3.83
N PHE A 88 7.69 -0.14 3.57
CA PHE A 88 8.47 1.05 3.25
C PHE A 88 9.24 1.52 4.48
N ALA A 89 10.55 1.21 4.46
CA ALA A 89 11.60 1.79 5.30
C ALA A 89 11.22 2.06 6.77
N ASP A 90 10.58 1.11 7.44
CA ASP A 90 10.66 0.98 8.91
C ASP A 90 12.07 0.47 9.30
N LYS A 91 13.12 0.98 8.63
CA LYS A 91 14.40 1.18 9.30
C LYS A 91 14.09 2.21 10.38
N LYS A 92 13.52 1.76 11.50
CA LYS A 92 13.76 2.37 12.79
C LYS A 92 15.24 2.71 12.78
N LYS A 93 15.59 4.01 12.69
CA LYS A 93 16.96 4.45 12.84
C LYS A 93 17.42 3.77 14.11
N LYS A 94 18.34 2.79 14.02
CA LYS A 94 18.98 2.24 15.22
C LYS A 94 19.55 3.47 15.91
N LYS A 95 18.94 3.90 17.02
CA LYS A 95 19.54 4.93 17.87
C LYS A 95 20.88 4.36 18.26
N HIS A 96 21.96 4.81 17.63
CA HIS A 96 23.29 4.57 18.15
C HIS A 96 23.28 5.16 19.56
N LYS A 97 23.20 4.30 20.58
CA LYS A 97 23.45 4.72 21.96
C LYS A 97 24.87 5.28 21.93
N LYS A 98 25.01 6.60 22.04
CA LYS A 98 26.30 7.21 22.41
C LYS A 98 26.62 6.63 23.79
N VAL A 99 27.58 5.72 23.84
CA VAL A 99 28.27 5.37 25.07
C VAL A 99 29.10 6.61 25.38
N VAL A 100 28.66 7.38 26.37
CA VAL A 100 29.46 8.46 26.96
C VAL A 100 30.42 7.76 27.91
N PHE A 101 31.71 7.89 27.62
CA PHE A 101 32.81 7.49 28.51
C PHE A 101 32.97 8.53 29.62
#